data_AF-A0A3D3M2K4-F1
#
_entry.id   AF-A0A3D3M2K4-F1
#
_cell.length_a   1.000
_cell.length_b   1.000
_cell.length_c   1.000
_cell.angle_alpha   90.00
_cell.angle_beta   90.00
_cell.angle_gamma   90.00
#
_symmetry.space_group_name_H-M   'P 1'
#
loop_
_entity.id
_entity.type
_entity.pdbx_description
1 polymer ?
#
loop_
_entity_poly.entity_id
_entity_poly.type
_entity_poly.pdbx_seq_one_letter_code
_entity_poly.pdbx_strand_id
1 'polypeptide(L)'
;MDAWWHEVWVTLVAEFADITDAKQLTQVSVRLLMAALLGAVLGFEREMKGKAAGVRTHMLVAIGAALFVLVPRMAGADDAALSRVVQGIVAGIGFLGAGTILKGHDMDASHVKGL
;
A
#
# COMPACT_ATOMS: atom_id res chain seq x y z
N MET A 1 28.74 22.07 26.97
CA MET A 1 27.38 21.94 26.37
C MET A 1 27.44 20.94 25.20
N ASP A 2 28.27 19.90 25.33
CA ASP A 2 28.79 19.14 24.18
C ASP A 2 28.39 17.66 24.18
N ALA A 3 27.67 17.21 25.23
CA ALA A 3 27.21 15.83 25.39
C ALA A 3 25.93 15.53 24.58
N TRP A 4 25.03 16.51 24.47
CA TRP A 4 23.73 16.33 23.80
C TRP A 4 23.87 16.05 22.31
N TRP A 5 24.81 16.71 21.62
CA TRP A 5 25.08 16.44 20.20
C TRP A 5 25.60 15.03 19.95
N HIS A 6 26.41 14.50 20.87
CA HIS A 6 26.88 13.12 20.81
C HIS A 6 25.74 12.12 21.05
N GLU A 7 24.84 12.38 22.00
CA GLU A 7 23.65 11.55 22.20
C GLU A 7 22.72 11.56 21.00
N VAL A 8 22.43 12.73 20.42
CA VAL A 8 21.58 12.85 19.22
C VAL A 8 22.23 12.13 18.04
N TRP A 9 23.54 12.30 17.84
CA TRP A 9 24.27 11.65 16.76
C TRP A 9 24.31 10.13 16.92
N VAL A 10 24.58 9.63 18.13
CA VAL A 10 24.61 8.19 18.42
C VAL A 10 23.22 7.57 18.30
N THR A 11 22.17 8.28 18.74
CA THR A 11 20.79 7.80 18.61
C THR A 11 20.36 7.73 17.15
N LEU A 12 20.65 8.77 16.36
CA LEU A 12 20.41 8.75 14.91
C LEU A 12 21.16 7.60 14.23
N VAL A 13 22.46 7.47 14.47
CA VAL A 13 23.25 6.40 13.85
C VAL A 13 22.78 5.01 14.30
N ALA A 14 22.37 4.84 15.56
CA ALA A 14 21.84 3.58 16.07
C ALA A 14 20.48 3.22 15.43
N GLU A 15 19.58 4.18 15.28
CA GLU A 15 18.28 4.00 14.58
C GLU A 15 18.48 3.60 13.11
N PHE A 16 19.51 4.14 12.44
CA PHE A 16 19.82 3.80 11.05
C PHE A 16 20.77 2.60 10.88
N ALA A 17 21.40 2.12 11.95
CA ALA A 17 22.31 0.97 11.89
C ALA A 17 21.58 -0.34 11.62
N ASP A 18 20.35 -0.51 12.14
CA ASP A 18 19.56 -1.73 11.95
C ASP A 18 19.07 -1.91 10.50
N ILE A 19 18.93 -0.79 9.76
CA ILE A 19 18.55 -0.78 8.33
C ILE A 19 19.64 -1.38 7.42
N THR A 20 20.88 -1.52 7.91
CA THR A 20 22.02 -2.03 7.12
C THR A 20 22.21 -3.55 7.13
N ASP A 21 21.23 -4.33 7.62
CA ASP A 21 21.23 -5.78 7.34
C ASP A 21 20.92 -6.02 5.85
N ALA A 22 21.96 -6.31 5.06
CA ALA A 22 21.88 -6.60 3.64
C ALA A 22 20.83 -7.68 3.30
N LYS A 23 20.59 -8.61 4.22
CA LYS A 23 19.57 -9.66 4.06
C LYS A 23 18.16 -9.08 4.13
N GLN A 24 17.87 -8.21 5.09
CA GLN A 24 16.56 -7.57 5.23
C GLN A 24 16.28 -6.66 4.04
N LEU A 25 17.27 -5.85 3.65
CA LEU A 25 17.16 -4.94 2.52
C LEU A 25 16.86 -5.70 1.22
N THR A 26 17.57 -6.81 0.98
CA THR A 26 17.30 -7.69 -0.16
C THR A 26 15.88 -8.27 -0.12
N GLN A 27 15.44 -8.79 1.02
CA GLN A 27 14.10 -9.38 1.16
C GLN A 27 12.99 -8.35 0.94
N VAL A 28 13.15 -7.15 1.48
CA VAL A 28 12.21 -6.04 1.31
C VAL A 28 12.16 -5.61 -0.15
N SER A 29 13.31 -5.33 -0.75
CA SER A 29 13.40 -4.91 -2.15
C SER A 29 12.78 -5.93 -3.09
N VAL A 30 13.06 -7.22 -2.93
CA VAL A 30 12.47 -8.28 -3.77
C VAL A 30 10.95 -8.33 -3.61
N ARG A 31 10.42 -8.24 -2.38
CA ARG A 31 8.97 -8.25 -2.14
C ARG A 31 8.29 -7.03 -2.74
N LEU A 32 8.87 -5.84 -2.59
CA LEU A 32 8.33 -4.61 -3.17
C LEU A 32 8.40 -4.61 -4.70
N LEU A 33 9.49 -5.13 -5.29
CA LEU A 33 9.60 -5.31 -6.74
C LEU A 33 8.54 -6.30 -7.25
N MET A 34 8.33 -7.43 -6.58
CA MET A 34 7.26 -8.37 -6.95
C MET A 34 5.88 -7.73 -6.82
N ALA A 35 5.60 -7.00 -5.74
CA ALA A 35 4.34 -6.29 -5.58
C ALA A 35 4.12 -5.24 -6.70
N ALA A 36 5.16 -4.48 -7.04
CA ALA A 36 5.13 -3.52 -8.13
C ALA A 36 4.87 -4.20 -9.47
N LEU A 37 5.55 -5.30 -9.79
CA LEU A 37 5.38 -6.05 -11.03
C LEU A 37 3.96 -6.64 -11.14
N LEU A 38 3.45 -7.27 -10.08
CA LEU A 38 2.09 -7.81 -10.06
C LEU A 38 1.05 -6.70 -10.21
N GLY A 39 1.23 -5.58 -9.51
CA GLY A 39 0.39 -4.39 -9.66
C GLY A 39 0.46 -3.79 -11.08
N ALA A 40 1.64 -3.80 -11.71
CA ALA A 40 1.83 -3.33 -13.07
C ALA A 40 1.08 -4.20 -14.08
N VAL A 41 1.17 -5.53 -13.95
CA VAL A 41 0.46 -6.49 -14.82
C VAL A 41 -1.05 -6.29 -14.73
N LEU A 42 -1.60 -6.17 -13.52
CA LEU A 42 -3.03 -5.90 -13.30
C LEU A 42 -3.45 -4.54 -13.87
N GLY A 43 -2.63 -3.51 -13.64
CA GLY A 43 -2.91 -2.17 -14.15
C GLY A 43 -2.83 -2.10 -15.67
N PHE A 44 -1.95 -2.88 -16.31
CA PHE A 44 -1.82 -2.97 -17.76
C PHE A 44 -3.08 -3.57 -18.39
N GLU A 45 -3.56 -4.69 -17.85
CA GLU A 45 -4.82 -5.30 -18.30
C GLU A 45 -6.01 -4.32 -18.17
N ARG A 46 -6.04 -3.54 -17.08
CA ARG A 46 -7.11 -2.56 -16.84
C ARG A 46 -7.04 -1.36 -17.77
N GLU A 47 -5.84 -0.88 -18.07
CA GLU A 47 -5.60 0.22 -18.99
C GLU A 47 -6.01 -0.17 -20.41
N MET A 48 -5.66 -1.39 -20.85
CA MET A 48 -6.11 -1.96 -22.12
C MET A 48 -7.64 -2.05 -22.23
N LYS A 49 -8.33 -2.32 -21.10
CA LYS A 49 -9.80 -2.35 -21.02
C LYS A 49 -10.45 -0.96 -20.86
N GLY A 50 -9.68 0.12 -21.01
CA GLY A 50 -10.17 1.50 -20.94
C GLY A 50 -10.69 1.91 -19.56
N LYS A 51 -10.22 1.26 -18.48
CA LYS A 51 -10.62 1.62 -17.11
C LYS A 51 -9.81 2.82 -16.62
N ALA A 52 -10.43 3.65 -15.77
CA ALA A 52 -9.83 4.91 -15.31
C ALA A 52 -8.54 4.78 -14.47
N ALA A 53 -8.31 3.62 -13.85
CA ALA A 53 -7.08 3.33 -13.08
C ALA A 53 -6.18 2.37 -13.86
N GLY A 54 -5.03 2.89 -14.31
CA GLY A 54 -4.05 2.18 -15.13
C GLY A 54 -2.82 1.68 -14.36
N VAL A 55 -1.72 1.44 -15.07
CA VAL A 55 -0.51 0.77 -14.55
C VAL A 55 0.04 1.43 -13.28
N ARG A 56 0.30 2.75 -13.32
CA ARG A 56 0.91 3.49 -12.19
C ARG A 56 0.09 3.36 -10.91
N THR A 57 -1.24 3.42 -11.02
CA THR A 57 -2.14 3.39 -9.86
C THR A 57 -2.09 2.03 -9.17
N HIS A 58 -2.18 0.93 -9.94
CA HIS A 58 -2.15 -0.42 -9.37
C HIS A 58 -0.76 -0.79 -8.83
N MET A 59 0.31 -0.33 -9.46
CA MET A 59 1.68 -0.47 -8.92
C MET A 59 1.80 0.18 -7.53
N LEU A 60 1.40 1.45 -7.39
CA LEU A 60 1.51 2.18 -6.12
C LEU A 60 0.64 1.57 -5.03
N VAL A 61 -0.58 1.14 -5.37
CA VAL A 61 -1.49 0.46 -4.42
C VAL A 61 -0.88 -0.87 -3.94
N ALA A 62 -0.33 -1.68 -4.85
CA ALA A 62 0.29 -2.95 -4.50
C ALA A 62 1.54 -2.77 -3.62
N ILE A 63 2.41 -1.80 -3.95
CA ILE A 63 3.57 -1.44 -3.12
C ILE A 63 3.12 -0.96 -1.73
N GLY A 64 2.12 -0.07 -1.65
CA GLY A 64 1.60 0.44 -0.39
C GLY A 64 1.03 -0.66 0.50
N ALA A 65 0.23 -1.56 -0.07
CA ALA A 65 -0.31 -2.72 0.65
C ALA A 65 0.80 -3.64 1.17
N ALA A 66 1.83 -3.89 0.36
CA ALA A 66 2.99 -4.68 0.77
C ALA A 66 3.75 -4.01 1.92
N LEU A 67 3.97 -2.70 1.87
CA LEU A 67 4.61 -1.93 2.95
C LEU A 67 3.82 -1.99 4.25
N PHE A 68 2.49 -1.84 4.19
CA PHE A 68 1.64 -1.89 5.39
C PHE A 68 1.74 -3.23 6.12
N VAL A 69 1.98 -4.34 5.42
CA VAL A 69 2.19 -5.65 6.05
C VAL A 69 3.64 -5.86 6.47
N LEU A 70 4.60 -5.40 5.65
CA LEU A 70 6.01 -5.71 5.84
C LEU A 70 6.65 -4.90 6.98
N VAL A 71 6.31 -3.62 7.11
CA VAL A 71 6.88 -2.74 8.14
C VAL A 71 6.55 -3.23 9.56
N PRO A 72 5.27 -3.47 9.94
CA PRO A 72 4.96 -3.98 11.26
C PRO A 72 5.57 -5.35 11.52
N ARG A 73 5.62 -6.22 10.50
CA ARG A 73 6.25 -7.54 10.62
C ARG A 73 7.74 -7.44 10.98
N MET A 74 8.46 -6.50 10.36
CA MET A 74 9.87 -6.27 10.66
C MET A 74 10.06 -5.64 12.04
N ALA A 75 9.12 -4.79 12.47
CA ALA A 75 9.07 -4.22 13.82
C ALA A 75 8.64 -5.23 14.91
N GLY A 76 8.50 -6.52 14.58
CA GLY A 76 8.16 -7.57 15.55
C GLY A 76 6.67 -7.64 15.91
N ALA A 77 5.77 -7.09 15.09
CA ALA A 77 4.33 -7.23 15.30
C ALA A 77 3.91 -8.70 15.29
N ASP A 78 3.00 -9.06 16.20
CA ASP A 78 2.43 -10.41 16.28
C ASP A 78 1.43 -10.69 15.14
N ASP A 79 1.10 -11.97 14.96
CA ASP A 79 0.17 -12.41 13.92
C ASP A 79 -1.22 -11.76 14.06
N ALA A 80 -1.64 -11.45 15.29
CA ALA A 80 -2.90 -10.76 15.55
C ALA A 80 -2.88 -9.32 15.03
N ALA A 81 -1.80 -8.56 15.25
CA ALA A 81 -1.63 -7.22 14.70
C ALA A 81 -1.55 -7.24 13.18
N LEU A 82 -0.79 -8.17 12.60
CA LEU A 82 -0.72 -8.35 11.15
C LEU A 82 -2.08 -8.67 10.55
N SER A 83 -2.86 -9.53 11.21
CA SER A 83 -4.23 -9.85 10.79
C SER A 83 -5.13 -8.61 10.76
N ARG A 84 -5.04 -7.72 11.76
CA ARG A 84 -5.79 -6.45 11.76
C ARG A 84 -5.40 -5.53 10.61
N VAL A 85 -4.11 -5.45 10.28
CA VAL A 85 -3.64 -4.68 9.11
C VAL A 85 -4.25 -5.26 7.83
N VAL A 86 -4.19 -6.57 7.65
CA VAL A 86 -4.78 -7.25 6.49
C VAL A 86 -6.30 -7.02 6.42
N GLN A 87 -7.00 -7.09 7.55
CA GLN A 87 -8.43 -6.76 7.63
C GLN A 87 -8.72 -5.33 7.15
N GLY A 88 -7.89 -4.36 7.56
CA GLY A 88 -8.01 -2.97 7.10
C GLY A 88 -7.82 -2.83 5.59
N ILE A 89 -6.82 -3.51 5.03
CA ILE A 89 -6.58 -3.54 3.57
C ILE A 89 -7.78 -4.15 2.85
N VAL A 90 -8.29 -5.29 3.31
CA VAL A 90 -9.45 -5.98 2.72
C VAL A 90 -10.71 -5.11 2.79
N ALA A 91 -10.96 -4.46 3.93
CA ALA A 91 -12.09 -3.54 4.09
C ALA A 91 -12.01 -2.35 3.12
N GLY A 92 -10.82 -1.75 2.96
CA GLY A 92 -10.60 -0.67 2.00
C GLY A 92 -10.86 -1.10 0.55
N ILE A 93 -10.39 -2.29 0.15
CA ILE A 93 -10.68 -2.86 -1.17
C ILE A 93 -12.18 -3.08 -1.34
N GLY A 94 -12.87 -3.59 -0.31
CA GLY A 94 -14.31 -3.77 -0.30
C GLY A 94 -15.08 -2.46 -0.51
N PHE A 95 -14.66 -1.38 0.17
CA PHE A 95 -15.26 -0.05 0.01
C PHE A 95 -15.12 0.50 -1.42
N LEU A 96 -13.94 0.36 -2.03
CA LEU A 96 -13.73 0.72 -3.43
C LEU A 96 -14.63 -0.10 -4.37
N GLY A 97 -14.76 -1.41 -4.12
CA GLY A 97 -15.65 -2.30 -4.87
C GLY A 97 -17.11 -1.84 -4.79
N ALA A 98 -17.63 -1.60 -3.59
CA ALA A 98 -18.98 -1.09 -3.38
C ALA A 98 -19.21 0.25 -4.08
N GLY A 99 -18.24 1.17 -4.01
CA GLY A 99 -18.31 2.46 -4.70
C GLY A 99 -18.41 2.33 -6.22
N THR A 100 -17.71 1.35 -6.83
CA THR A 100 -17.83 1.12 -8.27
C THR A 100 -19.19 0.57 -8.70
N ILE A 101 -19.88 -0.18 -7.84
CA ILE A 101 -21.24 -0.69 -8.10
C ILE A 101 -22.25 0.46 -8.03
N LEU A 102 -22.18 1.28 -6.98
CA LEU A 102 -23.11 2.41 -6.79
C LEU A 102 -23.00 3.45 -7.90
N LYS A 103 -21.79 3.72 -8.41
CA LYS A 103 -21.56 4.66 -9.51
C LYS A 103 -22.28 4.29 -10.82
N GLY A 104 -22.69 3.02 -10.99
CA GLY A 104 -23.44 2.58 -12.17
C GLY A 104 -24.90 3.08 -12.22
N HIS A 105 -25.50 3.47 -11.10
CA HIS A 105 -26.94 3.77 -11.04
C HIS A 105 -27.30 5.26 -11.19
N ASP A 106 -26.36 6.20 -11.03
CA ASP A 106 -26.67 7.64 -11.08
C ASP A 106 -26.83 8.21 -12.51
N MET A 107 -26.57 7.40 -13.54
CA MET A 107 -26.74 7.83 -14.94
C MET A 107 -28.19 7.75 -15.45
N ASP A 108 -29.13 7.17 -14.68
CA ASP A 108 -30.52 6.94 -15.12
C ASP A 108 -31.56 7.79 -14.37
N ALA A 109 -31.14 8.62 -13.40
CA ALA A 109 -32.03 9.43 -12.55
C ALA A 109 -32.34 10.84 -13.11
N SER A 110 -31.92 11.18 -14.34
CA SER A 110 -32.16 12.52 -14.93
C SER A 110 -33.33 12.61 -15.91
N HIS A 111 -34.16 11.56 -16.02
CA HIS A 111 -35.38 11.59 -16.85
C HIS A 111 -36.68 11.42 -16.05
N VAL A 112 -36.83 12.18 -14.96
CA VAL A 112 -38.17 12.48 -14.46
C VAL A 112 -38.60 13.81 -15.07
N LYS A 113 -39.28 13.74 -16.22
CA LYS A 113 -40.11 14.86 -16.70
C LYS A 113 -41.15 15.13 -15.61
N GLY A 114 -40.92 16.19 -14.85
CA GLY A 114 -42.00 16.85 -14.14
C GLY A 114 -43.10 17.18 -15.14
N LEU A 115 -44.34 16.86 -14.74
CA LEU A 115 -45.56 17.33 -15.40
C LEU A 115 -45.57 18.87 -15.46
#